data_AF-A0A1Y2LQA1-F1
#
_entry.id   AF-A0A1Y2LQA1-F1
#
_cell.length_a   1.000
_cell.length_b   1.000
_cell.length_c   1.000
_cell.angle_alpha   90.00
_cell.angle_beta   90.00
_cell.angle_gamma   90.00
#
_symmetry.space_group_name_H-M   'P 1'
#
loop_
_entity.id
_entity.type
_entity.pdbx_description
1 polymer ?
#
loop_
_entity_poly.entity_id
_entity_poly.type
_entity_poly.pdbx_seq_one_letter_code
_entity_poly.pdbx_strand_id
1 'polypeptide(L)'
;MAEWTVVTSRKRKTEKTPVTSNPETEIPETELPEPGIQDNGPTKLCHPNERYTATDDKNIYLELDDRYLSYRMGWPRLPPLPLRNSSRDAHLWISDPDTIISQVGALFKSCPITWLGAGFTYRTPYNLATVRHGLDDHHTFLVLVEYPRKEQLGVVCRLIVEICKILMQQADTRYTYIEVIDHRATPELRSYAIEPGHQFWSRQELIRETVMQEIVKQGQACLRVEIMRRGLFQWERRALCPVTVVVSTLTADDEVWRKVIIPRARRRLDGILKDVMVKVLQGADDGSAVW
;
A
#
# COMPACT_ATOMS: atom_id res chain seq x y z
N MET A 1 49.03 -44.17 14.89
CA MET A 1 48.44 -44.82 13.70
C MET A 1 47.12 -44.12 13.43
N ALA A 2 46.91 -43.26 12.44
CA ALA A 2 47.67 -42.89 11.26
C ALA A 2 47.77 -41.36 11.14
N GLU A 3 48.86 -40.93 10.51
CA GLU A 3 49.25 -39.57 10.14
C GLU A 3 48.49 -39.07 8.89
N TRP A 4 48.95 -37.92 8.39
CA TRP A 4 48.80 -37.28 7.07
C TRP A 4 47.92 -36.02 7.03
N THR A 5 48.28 -34.87 6.45
CA THR A 5 49.56 -34.22 6.08
C THR A 5 49.23 -32.74 5.83
N VAL A 6 50.14 -31.85 6.22
CA VAL A 6 50.15 -30.42 5.93
C VAL A 6 50.51 -30.20 4.46
N VAL A 7 49.76 -29.36 3.73
CA VAL A 7 50.23 -28.76 2.48
C VAL A 7 50.15 -27.23 2.56
N THR A 8 51.32 -26.63 2.41
CA THR A 8 51.64 -25.21 2.46
C THR A 8 51.45 -24.51 1.11
N SER A 9 50.94 -23.27 1.19
CA SER A 9 51.33 -22.05 0.46
C SER A 9 51.67 -22.08 -1.04
N ARG A 10 51.00 -21.21 -1.81
CA ARG A 10 51.65 -20.43 -2.88
C ARG A 10 51.13 -18.98 -2.91
N LYS A 11 52.01 -18.05 -2.56
CA LYS A 11 51.94 -16.62 -2.91
C LYS A 11 52.09 -16.47 -4.42
N ARG A 12 51.28 -15.63 -5.07
CA ARG A 12 51.59 -15.08 -6.39
C ARG A 12 51.91 -13.60 -6.26
N LYS A 13 53.09 -13.26 -6.77
CA LYS A 13 53.69 -11.93 -6.87
C LYS A 13 53.01 -11.15 -8.00
N THR A 14 52.98 -9.84 -7.79
CA THR A 14 52.64 -8.71 -8.66
C THR A 14 53.29 -8.74 -10.03
N GLU A 15 52.57 -8.25 -11.04
CA GLU A 15 53.13 -7.65 -12.25
C GLU A 15 52.37 -6.35 -12.56
N LYS A 16 53.11 -5.24 -12.56
CA LYS A 16 52.71 -3.91 -13.05
C LYS A 16 53.38 -3.72 -14.41
N THR A 17 52.62 -3.29 -15.40
CA THR A 17 53.15 -2.80 -16.69
C THR A 17 52.13 -1.80 -17.29
N PRO A 18 52.53 -0.98 -18.28
CA PRO A 18 52.70 0.45 -18.09
C PRO A 18 51.65 1.31 -18.78
N VAL A 19 51.70 2.58 -18.42
CA VAL A 19 51.01 3.72 -19.02
C VAL A 19 51.31 3.83 -20.52
N THR A 20 50.26 3.86 -21.33
CA THR A 20 50.29 4.45 -22.68
C THR A 20 49.27 5.58 -22.72
N SER A 21 49.82 6.79 -22.75
CA SER A 21 49.15 8.03 -23.13
C SER A 21 48.73 7.97 -24.60
N ASN A 22 47.48 8.31 -24.89
CA ASN A 22 47.05 8.65 -26.24
C ASN A 22 46.24 9.96 -26.22
N PRO A 23 46.25 10.70 -27.33
CA PRO A 23 46.13 12.14 -27.35
C PRO A 23 44.69 12.63 -27.25
N GLU A 24 44.60 13.85 -26.73
CA GLU A 24 43.45 14.72 -26.66
C GLU A 24 42.69 14.74 -28.00
N THR A 25 41.43 14.36 -27.94
CA THR A 25 40.44 14.76 -28.95
C THR A 25 39.53 15.77 -28.26
N GLU A 26 39.73 17.04 -28.57
CA GLU A 26 38.82 18.12 -28.18
C GLU A 26 37.44 17.82 -28.77
N ILE A 27 36.49 17.51 -27.89
CA ILE A 27 35.06 17.46 -28.22
C ILE A 27 34.53 18.87 -27.93
N PRO A 28 33.87 19.54 -28.88
CA PRO A 28 33.32 20.87 -28.65
C PRO A 28 32.29 20.81 -27.51
N GLU A 29 32.49 21.66 -26.50
CA GLU A 29 31.51 21.94 -25.45
C GLU A 29 30.21 22.39 -26.09
N THR A 30 29.29 21.44 -26.24
CA THR A 30 27.89 21.76 -26.53
C THR A 30 27.25 21.98 -25.18
N GLU A 31 27.01 23.24 -24.84
CA GLU A 31 26.23 23.64 -23.66
C GLU A 31 24.92 22.84 -23.64
N LEU A 32 24.82 21.90 -22.71
CA LEU A 32 23.57 21.22 -22.43
C LEU A 32 22.65 22.26 -21.77
N PRO A 33 21.45 22.51 -22.32
CA PRO A 33 20.51 23.42 -21.70
C PRO A 33 20.23 22.92 -20.28
N GLU A 34 20.33 23.83 -19.31
CA GLU A 34 19.95 23.57 -17.93
C GLU A 34 18.57 22.89 -17.90
N PRO A 35 18.37 21.83 -17.10
CA PRO A 35 17.07 21.21 -16.99
C PRO A 35 16.13 22.22 -16.36
N GLY A 36 15.39 22.92 -17.22
CA GLY A 36 14.28 23.77 -16.83
C GLY A 36 13.38 22.93 -15.94
N ILE A 37 13.29 23.34 -14.68
CA ILE A 37 12.29 22.86 -13.75
C ILE A 37 10.96 23.24 -14.39
N GLN A 38 10.38 22.29 -15.13
CA GLN A 38 9.00 22.40 -15.55
C GLN A 38 8.21 22.41 -14.25
N ASP A 39 7.71 23.58 -13.92
CA ASP A 39 6.69 23.82 -12.92
C ASP A 39 5.48 22.97 -13.35
N ASN A 40 5.49 21.71 -12.90
CA ASN A 40 4.35 20.84 -12.94
C ASN A 40 3.36 21.46 -11.96
N GLY A 41 2.59 22.43 -12.46
CA GLY A 41 1.51 23.06 -11.74
C GLY A 41 0.67 22.01 -11.03
N PRO A 42 0.01 22.38 -9.91
CA PRO A 42 -0.57 21.46 -8.96
C PRO A 42 -1.31 20.35 -9.70
N THR A 43 -0.80 19.13 -9.58
CA THR A 43 -1.41 17.93 -10.11
C THR A 43 -2.88 18.02 -9.75
N LYS A 44 -3.75 18.24 -10.74
CA LYS A 44 -5.20 18.33 -10.54
C LYS A 44 -5.60 17.13 -9.70
N LEU A 45 -5.92 17.37 -8.43
CA LEU A 45 -6.68 16.43 -7.63
C LEU A 45 -7.89 16.09 -8.49
N CYS A 46 -8.06 14.81 -8.85
CA CYS A 46 -9.32 14.35 -9.41
C CYS A 46 -10.39 14.80 -8.41
N HIS A 47 -11.22 15.76 -8.82
CA HIS A 47 -12.33 16.21 -7.99
C HIS A 47 -13.22 14.99 -7.67
N PRO A 48 -13.74 14.86 -6.44
CA PRO A 48 -14.65 13.78 -6.04
C PRO A 48 -15.95 13.67 -6.87
N ASN A 49 -16.17 14.59 -7.82
CA ASN A 49 -17.37 14.69 -8.65
C ASN A 49 -17.20 14.17 -10.08
N GLU A 50 -16.01 13.76 -10.52
CA GLU A 50 -15.89 12.83 -11.66
C GLU A 50 -16.12 11.41 -11.13
N ARG A 51 -17.36 11.17 -10.65
CA ARG A 51 -17.77 9.89 -10.06
C ARG A 51 -17.60 8.78 -11.10
N TYR A 52 -17.00 7.67 -10.66
CA TYR A 52 -16.61 6.49 -11.43
C TYR A 52 -17.58 6.20 -12.57
N THR A 53 -17.08 6.31 -13.80
CA THR A 53 -17.86 6.15 -15.03
C THR A 53 -17.78 4.73 -15.59
N ALA A 54 -17.02 3.86 -14.92
CA ALA A 54 -16.87 2.46 -15.31
C ALA A 54 -18.26 1.80 -15.36
N THR A 55 -18.63 1.33 -16.55
CA THR A 55 -19.87 0.59 -16.82
C THR A 55 -19.57 -0.79 -17.40
N ASP A 56 -18.30 -1.12 -17.60
CA ASP A 56 -17.83 -2.40 -18.14
C ASP A 56 -16.66 -2.96 -17.30
N ASP A 57 -16.43 -4.27 -17.45
CA ASP A 57 -15.40 -5.01 -16.71
C ASP A 57 -14.02 -4.38 -16.84
N LYS A 58 -13.65 -3.94 -18.06
CA LYS A 58 -12.32 -3.40 -18.35
C LYS A 58 -12.06 -2.12 -17.56
N ASN A 59 -13.04 -1.22 -17.52
CA ASN A 59 -12.93 0.03 -16.78
C ASN A 59 -12.93 -0.21 -15.27
N ILE A 60 -13.72 -1.17 -14.77
CA ILE A 60 -13.68 -1.58 -13.35
C ILE A 60 -12.29 -2.09 -12.98
N TYR A 61 -11.67 -2.94 -13.82
CA TYR A 61 -10.31 -3.44 -13.60
C TYR A 61 -9.25 -2.33 -13.51
N LEU A 62 -9.39 -1.25 -14.29
CA LEU A 62 -8.46 -0.11 -14.28
C LEU A 62 -8.59 0.73 -13.00
N GLU A 63 -9.75 0.70 -12.36
CA GLU A 63 -10.06 1.47 -11.15
C GLU A 63 -9.86 0.66 -9.85
N LEU A 64 -9.57 -0.63 -9.95
CA LEU A 64 -9.25 -1.47 -8.79
C LEU A 64 -8.08 -0.91 -7.98
N ASP A 65 -8.10 -1.17 -6.68
CA ASP A 65 -6.98 -0.90 -5.79
C ASP A 65 -5.74 -1.76 -6.16
N ASP A 66 -4.82 -1.15 -6.91
CA ASP A 66 -3.55 -1.70 -7.41
C ASP A 66 -2.43 -1.71 -6.35
N ARG A 67 -2.72 -1.39 -5.08
CA ARG A 67 -1.71 -1.52 -4.00
C ARG A 67 -1.42 -2.97 -3.65
N TYR A 68 -2.22 -3.92 -4.15
CA TYR A 68 -2.09 -5.38 -3.98
C TYR A 68 -1.78 -5.78 -2.53
N LEU A 69 -2.51 -5.18 -1.58
CA LEU A 69 -2.32 -5.49 -0.17
C LEU A 69 -2.76 -6.93 0.08
N SER A 70 -1.92 -7.74 0.73
CA SER A 70 -2.16 -9.17 0.97
C SER A 70 -3.30 -9.48 1.96
N TYR A 71 -4.14 -8.50 2.26
CA TYR A 71 -5.26 -8.58 3.20
C TYR A 71 -6.43 -7.67 2.81
N ARG A 72 -6.32 -6.94 1.70
CA ARG A 72 -7.31 -5.94 1.30
C ARG A 72 -7.28 -5.70 -0.21
N MET A 73 -8.44 -5.69 -0.83
CA MET A 73 -8.64 -5.25 -2.20
C MET A 73 -9.98 -4.51 -2.29
N GLY A 74 -10.13 -3.64 -3.27
CA GLY A 74 -11.39 -2.94 -3.44
C GLY A 74 -11.53 -2.26 -4.77
N TRP A 75 -12.73 -1.71 -4.94
CA TRP A 75 -13.08 -0.83 -6.02
C TRP A 75 -13.88 0.35 -5.45
N PRO A 76 -13.62 1.58 -5.86
CA PRO A 76 -12.47 2.00 -6.64
C PRO A 76 -11.22 2.03 -5.72
N ARG A 77 -10.24 2.87 -6.03
CA ARG A 77 -9.08 3.06 -5.16
C ARG A 77 -9.50 3.52 -3.75
N LEU A 78 -9.35 2.64 -2.78
CA LEU A 78 -9.80 2.90 -1.41
C LEU A 78 -8.86 3.86 -0.62
N PRO A 79 -9.35 4.58 0.40
CA PRO A 79 -8.50 5.33 1.33
C PRO A 79 -7.52 4.42 2.10
N PRO A 80 -6.32 4.88 2.51
CA PRO A 80 -5.37 4.10 3.29
C PRO A 80 -5.90 3.75 4.68
N LEU A 81 -5.53 2.57 5.20
CA LEU A 81 -5.84 2.17 6.58
C LEU A 81 -4.94 2.92 7.59
N PRO A 82 -5.35 3.08 8.86
CA PRO A 82 -6.61 2.62 9.45
C PRO A 82 -7.81 3.49 9.09
N LEU A 83 -9.01 2.89 9.05
CA LEU A 83 -10.29 3.56 8.80
C LEU A 83 -11.26 3.25 9.93
N ARG A 84 -12.13 4.20 10.26
CA ARG A 84 -13.26 4.00 11.16
C ARG A 84 -14.38 3.28 10.42
N ASN A 85 -15.03 2.35 11.12
CA ASN A 85 -16.14 1.58 10.57
C ASN A 85 -17.41 1.96 11.31
N SER A 86 -18.42 2.44 10.59
CA SER A 86 -19.75 2.69 11.13
C SER A 86 -20.79 1.97 10.29
N SER A 87 -21.29 0.85 10.79
CA SER A 87 -22.40 0.11 10.17
C SER A 87 -23.77 0.67 10.55
N ARG A 88 -23.83 1.55 11.55
CA ARG A 88 -25.07 2.19 11.99
C ARG A 88 -25.65 2.99 10.81
N ASP A 89 -26.91 2.73 10.50
CA ASP A 89 -27.72 3.44 9.51
C ASP A 89 -27.24 3.35 8.04
N ALA A 90 -26.09 2.72 7.75
CA ALA A 90 -25.56 2.62 6.38
C ALA A 90 -26.52 1.87 5.42
N HIS A 91 -27.20 0.85 5.92
CA HIS A 91 -28.16 0.08 5.13
C HIS A 91 -29.50 0.81 4.88
N LEU A 92 -29.82 1.89 5.62
CA LEU A 92 -31.14 2.53 5.54
C LEU A 92 -31.39 3.26 4.22
N TRP A 93 -30.34 3.56 3.47
CA TRP A 93 -30.41 4.23 2.18
C TRP A 93 -30.57 3.25 1.01
N ILE A 94 -30.50 1.94 1.30
CA ILE A 94 -30.57 0.88 0.31
C ILE A 94 -31.94 0.22 0.40
N SER A 95 -32.62 0.11 -0.73
CA SER A 95 -34.00 -0.36 -0.82
C SER A 95 -34.15 -1.82 -0.44
N ASP A 96 -33.17 -2.67 -0.78
CA ASP A 96 -33.17 -4.10 -0.46
C ASP A 96 -31.74 -4.63 -0.21
N PRO A 97 -31.15 -4.30 0.96
CA PRO A 97 -29.78 -4.67 1.27
C PRO A 97 -29.60 -6.19 1.43
N ASP A 98 -30.63 -6.90 1.93
CA ASP A 98 -30.56 -8.34 2.20
C ASP A 98 -30.51 -9.17 0.91
N THR A 99 -31.24 -8.74 -0.13
CA THR A 99 -31.13 -9.38 -1.45
C THR A 99 -29.74 -9.20 -2.03
N ILE A 100 -29.14 -8.01 -1.94
CA ILE A 100 -27.76 -7.78 -2.39
C ILE A 100 -26.77 -8.66 -1.64
N ILE A 101 -26.86 -8.69 -0.31
CA ILE A 101 -26.00 -9.53 0.53
C ILE A 101 -26.15 -11.01 0.14
N SER A 102 -27.38 -11.46 -0.12
CA SER A 102 -27.68 -12.83 -0.53
C SER A 102 -27.10 -13.17 -1.91
N GLN A 103 -27.24 -12.27 -2.89
CA GLN A 103 -26.67 -12.44 -4.23
C GLN A 103 -25.13 -12.50 -4.18
N VAL A 104 -24.50 -11.60 -3.41
CA VAL A 104 -23.05 -11.64 -3.22
C VAL A 104 -22.62 -12.92 -2.50
N GLY A 105 -23.33 -13.33 -1.45
CA GLY A 105 -23.08 -14.59 -0.76
C GLY A 105 -23.12 -15.80 -1.70
N ALA A 106 -24.03 -15.80 -2.69
CA ALA A 106 -24.10 -16.84 -3.71
C ALA A 106 -22.85 -16.88 -4.62
N LEU A 107 -22.26 -15.72 -4.97
CA LEU A 107 -21.00 -15.67 -5.72
C LEU A 107 -19.87 -16.37 -4.97
N PHE A 108 -19.73 -16.10 -3.67
CA PHE A 108 -18.67 -16.67 -2.84
C PHE A 108 -18.81 -18.17 -2.60
N LYS A 109 -20.04 -18.71 -2.55
CA LYS A 109 -20.27 -20.17 -2.40
C LYS A 109 -19.62 -21.01 -3.52
N SER A 110 -19.41 -20.42 -4.69
CA SER A 110 -18.79 -21.07 -5.84
C SER A 110 -17.26 -20.90 -5.93
N CYS A 111 -16.67 -20.14 -5.00
CA CYS A 111 -15.26 -19.75 -5.04
C CYS A 111 -14.45 -20.41 -3.91
N PRO A 112 -13.14 -20.65 -4.10
CA PRO A 112 -12.27 -21.22 -3.07
C PRO A 112 -11.85 -20.17 -2.01
N ILE A 113 -12.75 -19.27 -1.62
CA ILE A 113 -12.48 -18.20 -0.64
C ILE A 113 -13.49 -18.35 0.50
N THR A 114 -13.02 -18.48 1.74
CA THR A 114 -13.91 -18.54 2.90
C THR A 114 -14.58 -17.19 3.11
N TRP A 115 -15.88 -17.13 2.86
CA TRP A 115 -16.71 -15.95 3.12
C TRP A 115 -17.21 -15.96 4.57
N LEU A 116 -17.09 -14.82 5.24
CA LEU A 116 -17.49 -14.65 6.64
C LEU A 116 -18.70 -13.72 6.80
N GLY A 117 -18.98 -12.89 5.79
CA GLY A 117 -20.11 -11.97 5.80
C GLY A 117 -19.90 -10.79 4.85
N ALA A 118 -20.96 -10.03 4.64
CA ALA A 118 -20.90 -8.77 3.93
C ALA A 118 -21.95 -7.80 4.50
N GLY A 119 -21.76 -6.51 4.27
CA GLY A 119 -22.76 -5.51 4.64
C GLY A 119 -22.34 -4.09 4.28
N PHE A 120 -23.31 -3.19 4.31
CA PHE A 120 -23.10 -1.76 4.10
C PHE A 120 -22.53 -1.11 5.35
N THR A 121 -21.52 -0.25 5.17
CA THR A 121 -20.85 0.48 6.24
C THR A 121 -20.29 1.78 5.70
N TYR A 122 -20.14 2.78 6.55
CA TYR A 122 -19.29 3.93 6.26
C TYR A 122 -17.86 3.61 6.68
N ARG A 123 -16.90 3.78 5.76
CA ARG A 123 -15.46 3.58 6.02
C ARG A 123 -14.67 4.86 5.86
N THR A 124 -14.52 5.57 6.97
CA THR A 124 -14.00 6.95 6.96
C THR A 124 -12.58 7.02 7.52
N PRO A 125 -11.71 7.85 6.92
CA PRO A 125 -10.46 8.26 7.55
C PRO A 125 -10.68 8.90 8.93
N TYR A 126 -9.71 8.75 9.83
CA TYR A 126 -9.83 9.24 11.21
C TYR A 126 -9.84 10.77 11.33
N ASN A 127 -9.32 11.48 10.34
CA ASN A 127 -9.23 12.94 10.28
C ASN A 127 -10.51 13.59 9.72
N LEU A 128 -11.45 12.82 9.15
CA LEU A 128 -12.75 13.35 8.77
C LEU A 128 -13.60 13.56 10.02
N ALA A 129 -13.91 14.83 10.31
CA ALA A 129 -14.83 15.21 11.36
C ALA A 129 -16.14 14.44 11.17
N THR A 130 -16.73 13.94 12.25
CA THR A 130 -17.98 13.14 12.29
C THR A 130 -19.23 13.89 11.82
N VAL A 131 -19.07 14.96 11.06
CA VAL A 131 -20.17 15.72 10.48
C VAL A 131 -20.87 14.79 9.48
N ARG A 132 -22.17 14.59 9.66
CA ARG A 132 -23.00 13.72 8.80
C ARG A 132 -22.92 14.11 7.32
N HIS A 133 -22.59 15.37 7.02
CA HIS A 133 -22.33 15.86 5.67
C HIS A 133 -20.98 15.33 5.19
N GLY A 134 -21.00 14.40 4.23
CA GLY A 134 -19.80 13.80 3.63
C GLY A 134 -19.58 12.32 3.94
N LEU A 135 -20.45 11.68 4.73
CA LEU A 135 -20.37 10.22 4.93
C LEU A 135 -20.73 9.43 3.67
N ASP A 136 -21.57 10.01 2.81
CA ASP A 136 -22.05 9.37 1.58
C ASP A 136 -20.87 9.01 0.64
N ASP A 137 -19.82 9.84 0.62
CA ASP A 137 -18.60 9.60 -0.17
C ASP A 137 -17.74 8.45 0.38
N HIS A 138 -18.12 7.91 1.55
CA HIS A 138 -17.46 6.79 2.20
C HIS A 138 -18.38 5.58 2.39
N HIS A 139 -19.54 5.58 1.73
CA HIS A 139 -20.44 4.44 1.73
C HIS A 139 -19.78 3.24 1.03
N THR A 140 -19.59 2.15 1.77
CA THR A 140 -18.83 0.98 1.35
C THR A 140 -19.63 -0.30 1.60
N PHE A 141 -19.76 -1.12 0.59
CA PHE A 141 -20.14 -2.51 0.68
C PHE A 141 -18.91 -3.34 1.08
N LEU A 142 -18.83 -3.66 2.37
CA LEU A 142 -17.71 -4.35 2.97
C LEU A 142 -17.96 -5.85 2.97
N VAL A 143 -17.04 -6.60 2.37
CA VAL A 143 -17.03 -8.06 2.34
C VAL A 143 -15.89 -8.57 3.22
N LEU A 144 -16.24 -9.43 4.18
CA LEU A 144 -15.31 -10.07 5.10
C LEU A 144 -15.01 -11.49 4.63
N VAL A 145 -13.72 -11.78 4.52
CA VAL A 145 -13.22 -13.10 4.11
C VAL A 145 -12.09 -13.57 5.02
N GLU A 146 -11.79 -14.86 4.99
CA GLU A 146 -10.44 -15.31 5.33
C GLU A 146 -9.56 -15.05 4.11
N TYR A 147 -8.59 -14.15 4.25
CA TYR A 147 -8.09 -13.51 3.06
C TYR A 147 -7.31 -14.46 2.15
N PRO A 148 -7.54 -14.32 0.84
CA PRO A 148 -6.96 -15.20 -0.15
C PRO A 148 -5.44 -15.21 -0.13
N ARG A 149 -4.88 -16.39 -0.42
CA ARG A 149 -3.47 -16.51 -0.78
C ARG A 149 -3.20 -15.70 -2.04
N LYS A 150 -1.93 -15.36 -2.31
CA LYS A 150 -1.55 -14.51 -3.46
C LYS A 150 -2.10 -15.05 -4.79
N GLU A 151 -2.20 -16.37 -4.92
CA GLU A 151 -2.72 -17.05 -6.13
C GLU A 151 -4.21 -16.80 -6.36
N GLN A 152 -4.94 -16.43 -5.32
CA GLN A 152 -6.38 -16.21 -5.34
C GLN A 152 -6.76 -14.73 -5.55
N LEU A 153 -5.80 -13.81 -5.64
CA LEU A 153 -6.07 -12.39 -5.91
C LEU A 153 -6.85 -12.18 -7.22
N GLY A 154 -6.55 -12.96 -8.27
CA GLY A 154 -7.30 -12.89 -9.52
C GLY A 154 -8.77 -13.31 -9.38
N VAL A 155 -9.08 -14.20 -8.43
CA VAL A 155 -10.46 -14.58 -8.09
C VAL A 155 -11.17 -13.40 -7.40
N VAL A 156 -10.50 -12.74 -6.46
CA VAL A 156 -11.04 -11.54 -5.78
C VAL A 156 -11.35 -10.42 -6.75
N CYS A 157 -10.44 -10.12 -7.69
CA CYS A 157 -10.69 -9.08 -8.68
C CYS A 157 -11.95 -9.38 -9.50
N ARG A 158 -12.14 -10.64 -9.95
CA ARG A 158 -13.37 -11.05 -10.65
C ARG A 158 -14.60 -10.90 -9.77
N LEU A 159 -14.52 -11.31 -8.49
CA LEU A 159 -15.64 -11.17 -7.56
C LEU A 159 -16.01 -9.71 -7.35
N ILE A 160 -15.04 -8.79 -7.23
CA ILE A 160 -15.31 -7.36 -7.13
C ILE A 160 -16.05 -6.85 -8.37
N VAL A 161 -15.64 -7.26 -9.57
CA VAL A 161 -16.34 -6.91 -10.82
C VAL A 161 -17.79 -7.40 -10.81
N GLU A 162 -18.04 -8.64 -10.39
CA GLU A 162 -19.40 -9.17 -10.30
C GLU A 162 -20.25 -8.47 -9.23
N ILE A 163 -19.64 -8.11 -8.08
CA ILE A 163 -20.30 -7.29 -7.06
C ILE A 163 -20.63 -5.89 -7.60
N CYS A 164 -19.72 -5.25 -8.35
CA CYS A 164 -19.99 -3.97 -9.02
C CYS A 164 -21.24 -4.08 -9.91
N LYS A 165 -21.36 -5.14 -10.71
CA LYS A 165 -22.53 -5.35 -11.59
C LYS A 165 -23.82 -5.48 -10.80
N ILE A 166 -23.81 -6.20 -9.68
CA ILE A 166 -24.97 -6.32 -8.79
C ILE A 166 -25.37 -4.95 -8.24
N LEU A 167 -24.42 -4.19 -7.70
CA LEU A 167 -24.69 -2.86 -7.14
C LEU A 167 -25.18 -1.87 -8.22
N MET A 168 -24.57 -1.88 -9.41
CA MET A 168 -24.98 -0.98 -10.51
C MET A 168 -26.41 -1.19 -11.00
N GLN A 169 -27.05 -2.33 -10.70
CA GLN A 169 -28.47 -2.56 -11.02
C GLN A 169 -29.42 -1.77 -10.11
N GLN A 170 -28.95 -1.29 -8.96
CA GLN A 170 -29.77 -0.51 -8.01
C GLN A 170 -29.29 0.95 -7.96
N ALA A 171 -30.21 1.89 -8.21
CA ALA A 171 -29.89 3.30 -8.33
C ALA A 171 -29.29 3.90 -7.04
N ASP A 172 -29.69 3.39 -5.88
CA ASP A 172 -29.24 3.81 -4.55
C ASP A 172 -27.84 3.27 -4.16
N THR A 173 -27.36 2.20 -4.79
CA THR A 173 -26.01 1.66 -4.52
C THR A 173 -24.95 2.04 -5.57
N ARG A 174 -25.31 2.75 -6.64
CA ARG A 174 -24.43 3.09 -7.77
C ARG A 174 -23.07 3.73 -7.38
N TYR A 175 -23.02 4.44 -6.26
CA TYR A 175 -21.81 5.14 -5.80
C TYR A 175 -21.12 4.44 -4.61
N THR A 176 -21.55 3.23 -4.27
CA THR A 176 -21.01 2.49 -3.13
C THR A 176 -19.66 1.88 -3.47
N TYR A 177 -18.65 2.12 -2.63
CA TYR A 177 -17.36 1.46 -2.73
C TYR A 177 -17.50 -0.02 -2.40
N ILE A 178 -16.62 -0.86 -2.92
CA ILE A 178 -16.53 -2.27 -2.58
C ILE A 178 -15.19 -2.49 -1.92
N GLU A 179 -15.20 -3.11 -0.76
CA GLU A 179 -13.97 -3.51 -0.09
C GLU A 179 -14.06 -4.98 0.30
N VAL A 180 -13.13 -5.79 -0.20
CA VAL A 180 -12.91 -7.17 0.24
C VAL A 180 -11.69 -7.19 1.16
N ILE A 181 -11.90 -7.48 2.44
CA ILE A 181 -10.85 -7.41 3.46
C ILE A 181 -10.75 -8.69 4.28
N ASP A 182 -9.54 -9.05 4.71
CA ASP A 182 -9.35 -10.05 5.77
C ASP A 182 -10.06 -9.58 7.03
N HIS A 183 -10.92 -10.40 7.60
CA HIS A 183 -11.61 -10.05 8.84
C HIS A 183 -10.66 -9.65 9.99
N ARG A 184 -9.42 -10.17 10.00
CA ARG A 184 -8.39 -9.83 11.00
C ARG A 184 -7.84 -8.42 10.82
N ALA A 185 -7.97 -7.83 9.63
CA ALA A 185 -7.55 -6.45 9.35
C ALA A 185 -8.66 -5.41 9.61
N THR A 186 -9.90 -5.85 9.83
CA THR A 186 -11.07 -4.97 10.02
C THR A 186 -10.96 -4.05 11.23
N PRO A 187 -10.58 -4.51 12.44
CA PRO A 187 -10.37 -3.60 13.58
C PRO A 187 -9.13 -2.73 13.36
N GLU A 188 -8.02 -3.34 12.98
CA GLU A 188 -6.78 -2.72 12.50
C GLU A 188 -5.72 -3.79 12.27
N LEU A 189 -4.60 -3.42 11.64
CA LEU A 189 -3.42 -4.27 11.65
C LEU A 189 -2.69 -4.15 12.99
N ARG A 190 -2.27 -5.30 13.52
CA ARG A 190 -1.54 -5.36 14.79
C ARG A 190 -0.10 -4.88 14.59
N SER A 191 0.38 -4.12 15.56
CA SER A 191 1.75 -3.60 15.62
C SER A 191 2.50 -4.22 16.78
N TYR A 192 3.75 -4.60 16.55
CA TYR A 192 4.62 -5.24 17.52
C TYR A 192 6.02 -4.63 17.47
N ALA A 193 6.67 -4.56 18.63
CA ALA A 193 8.08 -4.20 18.72
C ALA A 193 8.95 -5.21 17.95
N ILE A 194 10.07 -4.73 17.40
CA ILE A 194 11.09 -5.60 16.83
C ILE A 194 11.95 -6.12 17.97
N GLU A 195 12.18 -7.44 18.03
CA GLU A 195 12.89 -8.06 19.15
C GLU A 195 14.38 -7.65 19.18
N PRO A 196 14.98 -7.52 20.38
CA PRO A 196 16.42 -7.37 20.52
C PRO A 196 17.15 -8.50 19.79
N GLY A 197 18.21 -8.16 19.04
CA GLY A 197 18.98 -9.14 18.25
C GLY A 197 18.50 -9.35 16.81
N HIS A 198 17.36 -8.79 16.41
CA HIS A 198 16.97 -8.76 15.00
C HIS A 198 17.97 -7.90 14.18
N GLN A 199 18.34 -8.35 12.97
CA GLN A 199 19.29 -7.64 12.09
C GLN A 199 18.89 -6.18 11.77
N PHE A 200 17.60 -5.86 11.90
CA PHE A 200 17.04 -4.50 11.81
C PHE A 200 17.81 -3.49 12.66
N TRP A 201 18.13 -3.81 13.92
CA TRP A 201 18.70 -2.83 14.85
C TRP A 201 20.05 -2.28 14.35
N SER A 202 20.84 -3.10 13.67
CA SER A 202 22.10 -2.68 13.05
C SER A 202 21.95 -1.80 11.80
N ARG A 203 20.73 -1.70 11.26
CA ARG A 203 20.40 -1.04 9.99
C ARG A 203 19.31 0.03 10.12
N GLN A 204 18.81 0.29 11.32
CA GLN A 204 17.63 1.12 11.55
C GLN A 204 17.78 2.52 10.95
N GLU A 205 18.89 3.20 11.23
CA GLU A 205 19.11 4.56 10.73
C GLU A 205 19.21 4.58 9.20
N LEU A 206 19.93 3.62 8.61
CA LEU A 206 20.03 3.50 7.16
C LEU A 206 18.66 3.23 6.49
N ILE A 207 17.80 2.42 7.11
CA ILE A 207 16.43 2.17 6.65
C ILE A 207 15.62 3.48 6.71
N ARG A 208 15.70 4.20 7.83
CA ARG A 208 14.99 5.48 8.03
C ARG A 208 15.44 6.52 7.01
N GLU A 209 16.74 6.72 6.87
CA GLU A 209 17.34 7.65 5.92
C GLU A 209 16.97 7.33 4.49
N THR A 210 16.97 6.04 4.11
CA THR A 210 16.57 5.62 2.76
C THR A 210 15.14 6.03 2.43
N VAL A 211 14.21 5.86 3.38
CA VAL A 211 12.82 6.28 3.19
C VAL A 211 12.70 7.80 3.16
N MET A 212 13.35 8.51 4.08
CA MET A 212 13.33 9.97 4.14
C MET A 212 13.90 10.62 2.88
N GLN A 213 14.98 10.06 2.31
CA GLN A 213 15.56 10.56 1.06
C GLN A 213 14.56 10.48 -0.10
N GLU A 214 13.80 9.37 -0.22
CA GLU A 214 12.78 9.26 -1.26
C GLU A 214 11.63 10.25 -1.06
N ILE A 215 11.23 10.50 0.20
CA ILE A 215 10.20 11.49 0.55
C ILE A 215 10.64 12.90 0.14
N VAL A 216 11.82 13.34 0.62
CA VAL A 216 12.38 14.67 0.37
C VAL A 216 12.63 14.90 -1.13
N LYS A 217 13.15 13.90 -1.84
CA LYS A 217 13.40 13.99 -3.28
C LYS A 217 12.13 14.25 -4.10
N GLN A 218 10.96 13.84 -3.60
CA GLN A 218 9.68 14.09 -4.27
C GLN A 218 8.95 15.33 -3.71
N GLY A 219 9.60 16.15 -2.88
CA GLY A 219 9.00 17.35 -2.30
C GLY A 219 7.83 17.06 -1.35
N GLN A 220 7.73 15.84 -0.82
CA GLN A 220 6.66 15.47 0.09
C GLN A 220 7.06 15.76 1.54
N ALA A 221 6.07 16.12 2.36
CA ALA A 221 6.23 16.22 3.80
C ALA A 221 5.84 14.89 4.48
N CYS A 222 6.46 14.60 5.63
CA CYS A 222 5.99 13.55 6.53
C CYS A 222 5.95 14.08 7.96
N LEU A 223 4.95 13.65 8.71
CA LEU A 223 4.80 13.97 10.13
C LEU A 223 5.69 13.06 10.98
N ARG A 224 5.74 11.77 10.63
CA ARG A 224 6.45 10.76 11.41
C ARG A 224 6.86 9.57 10.56
N VAL A 225 8.01 8.98 10.89
CA VAL A 225 8.46 7.69 10.38
C VAL A 225 8.72 6.76 11.55
N GLU A 226 8.00 5.63 11.58
CA GLU A 226 8.15 4.59 12.61
C GLU A 226 8.50 3.26 11.96
N ILE A 227 9.25 2.40 12.66
CA ILE A 227 9.62 1.08 12.15
C ILE A 227 9.27 0.03 13.20
N MET A 228 8.43 -0.93 12.80
CA MET A 228 7.85 -1.93 13.70
C MET A 228 7.47 -3.19 12.91
N ARG A 229 7.11 -4.28 13.59
CA ARG A 229 6.44 -5.40 12.92
C ARG A 229 4.96 -5.09 12.81
N ARG A 230 4.37 -5.22 11.62
CA ARG A 230 2.94 -4.93 11.42
C ARG A 230 2.25 -5.92 10.49
N GLY A 231 1.14 -6.52 10.92
CA GLY A 231 0.46 -7.55 10.13
C GLY A 231 -0.83 -8.10 10.74
N LEU A 232 -1.26 -9.26 10.22
CA LEU A 232 -2.52 -9.93 10.59
C LEU A 232 -2.37 -10.94 11.72
N PHE A 233 -1.14 -11.37 12.02
CA PHE A 233 -0.91 -12.46 12.96
C PHE A 233 -0.99 -11.99 14.40
N GLN A 234 -1.47 -12.88 15.28
CA GLN A 234 -1.51 -12.67 16.73
C GLN A 234 -0.11 -12.72 17.36
N TRP A 235 -0.03 -12.41 18.65
CA TRP A 235 1.22 -12.21 19.38
C TRP A 235 2.17 -13.42 19.31
N GLU A 236 1.61 -14.62 19.37
CA GLU A 236 2.30 -15.92 19.31
C GLU A 236 3.01 -16.12 17.97
N ARG A 237 2.51 -15.44 16.93
CA ARG A 237 3.01 -15.50 15.55
C ARG A 237 3.52 -14.15 15.05
N ARG A 238 3.87 -13.24 15.96
CA ARG A 238 4.36 -11.88 15.61
C ARG A 238 5.59 -11.89 14.71
N ALA A 239 6.42 -12.92 14.78
CA ALA A 239 7.59 -13.07 13.90
C ALA A 239 7.20 -13.18 12.40
N LEU A 240 5.97 -13.62 12.11
CA LEU A 240 5.42 -13.67 10.75
C LEU A 240 4.89 -12.31 10.26
N CYS A 241 4.75 -11.32 11.15
CA CYS A 241 4.44 -9.96 10.73
C CYS A 241 5.71 -9.30 10.19
N PRO A 242 5.71 -8.77 8.95
CA PRO A 242 6.89 -8.19 8.34
C PRO A 242 7.34 -6.93 9.09
N VAL A 243 8.64 -6.66 9.03
CA VAL A 243 9.18 -5.35 9.40
C VAL A 243 8.58 -4.33 8.44
N THR A 244 7.94 -3.30 8.98
CA THR A 244 7.18 -2.31 8.24
C THR A 244 7.66 -0.93 8.66
N VAL A 245 8.09 -0.13 7.69
CA VAL A 245 8.24 1.30 7.84
C VAL A 245 6.87 1.95 7.64
N VAL A 246 6.40 2.64 8.66
CA VAL A 246 5.13 3.35 8.68
C VAL A 246 5.44 4.84 8.57
N VAL A 247 4.96 5.47 7.49
CA VAL A 247 5.09 6.90 7.25
C VAL A 247 3.72 7.55 7.47
N SER A 248 3.64 8.49 8.40
CA SER A 248 2.44 9.28 8.62
C SER A 248 2.56 10.62 7.89
N THR A 249 1.57 10.99 7.09
CA THR A 249 1.58 12.22 6.29
C THR A 249 0.16 12.72 6.00
N LEU A 250 0.00 14.03 5.80
CA LEU A 250 -1.28 14.64 5.43
C LEU A 250 -1.67 14.38 3.97
N THR A 251 -0.71 14.00 3.13
CA THR A 251 -0.92 13.75 1.69
C THR A 251 -0.94 12.26 1.36
N ALA A 252 -1.39 11.39 2.27
CA ALA A 252 -1.25 9.94 2.11
C ALA A 252 -2.00 9.39 0.88
N ASP A 253 -3.02 10.13 0.42
CA ASP A 253 -3.81 9.81 -0.77
C ASP A 253 -3.14 10.21 -2.09
N ASP A 254 -2.11 11.07 -2.07
CA ASP A 254 -1.44 11.54 -3.27
C ASP A 254 -0.85 10.39 -4.08
N GLU A 255 -0.98 10.47 -5.40
CA GLU A 255 -0.50 9.42 -6.30
C GLU A 255 1.01 9.18 -6.22
N VAL A 256 1.79 10.21 -5.88
CA VAL A 256 3.25 10.15 -5.78
C VAL A 256 3.71 9.13 -4.75
N TRP A 257 2.99 8.97 -3.63
CA TRP A 257 3.30 7.95 -2.63
C TRP A 257 3.25 6.56 -3.22
N ARG A 258 2.16 6.26 -3.94
CA ARG A 258 1.92 4.94 -4.53
C ARG A 258 2.80 4.67 -5.74
N LYS A 259 2.85 5.61 -6.69
CA LYS A 259 3.49 5.41 -7.99
C LYS A 259 5.01 5.57 -7.93
N VAL A 260 5.53 6.35 -6.98
CA VAL A 260 6.94 6.74 -6.96
C VAL A 260 7.63 6.41 -5.65
N ILE A 261 7.20 6.99 -4.52
CA ILE A 261 7.94 6.94 -3.25
C ILE A 261 7.98 5.51 -2.70
N ILE A 262 6.82 4.87 -2.50
CA ILE A 262 6.75 3.51 -1.92
C ILE A 262 7.51 2.49 -2.78
N PRO A 263 7.33 2.41 -4.12
CA PRO A 263 8.06 1.45 -4.94
C PRO A 263 9.58 1.70 -4.92
N ARG A 264 10.04 2.95 -4.98
CA ARG A 264 11.47 3.29 -4.94
C ARG A 264 12.07 2.98 -3.57
N ALA A 265 11.39 3.36 -2.50
CA ALA A 265 11.81 3.05 -1.14
C ALA A 265 11.95 1.54 -0.93
N ARG A 266 10.91 0.76 -1.29
CA ARG A 266 10.96 -0.71 -1.17
C ARG A 266 12.13 -1.32 -1.94
N ARG A 267 12.34 -0.91 -3.19
CA ARG A 267 13.47 -1.40 -4.02
C ARG A 267 14.83 -1.13 -3.37
N ARG A 268 15.02 0.05 -2.78
CA ARG A 268 16.27 0.40 -2.08
C ARG A 268 16.41 -0.38 -0.78
N LEU A 269 15.32 -0.52 -0.04
CA LEU A 269 15.28 -1.26 1.22
C LEU A 269 15.55 -2.76 1.03
N ASP A 270 15.13 -3.37 -0.08
CA ASP A 270 15.42 -4.77 -0.38
C ASP A 270 16.94 -5.07 -0.41
N GLY A 271 17.77 -4.09 -0.76
CA GLY A 271 19.23 -4.18 -0.69
C GLY A 271 19.82 -4.04 0.72
N ILE A 272 19.03 -3.50 1.67
CA ILE A 272 19.44 -3.26 3.06
C ILE A 272 18.91 -4.36 3.96
N LEU A 273 17.61 -4.66 3.89
CA LEU A 273 16.94 -5.66 4.69
C LEU A 273 15.81 -6.25 3.86
N LYS A 274 15.85 -7.57 3.65
CA LYS A 274 14.81 -8.26 2.89
C LYS A 274 13.45 -8.16 3.57
N ASP A 275 12.41 -8.14 2.75
CA ASP A 275 11.00 -8.21 3.17
C ASP A 275 10.55 -7.02 4.05
N VAL A 276 11.19 -5.86 3.88
CA VAL A 276 10.74 -4.62 4.53
C VAL A 276 9.57 -4.03 3.77
N MET A 277 8.44 -3.93 4.44
CA MET A 277 7.27 -3.26 3.91
C MET A 277 7.37 -1.75 4.15
N VAL A 278 6.79 -0.97 3.25
CA VAL A 278 6.56 0.47 3.44
C VAL A 278 5.07 0.72 3.36
N LYS A 279 4.51 1.40 4.35
CA LYS A 279 3.10 1.78 4.42
C LYS A 279 2.98 3.25 4.75
N VAL A 280 2.02 3.91 4.12
CA VAL A 280 1.68 5.31 4.37
C VAL A 280 0.33 5.35 5.06
N LEU A 281 0.23 6.12 6.14
CA LEU A 281 -1.01 6.37 6.87
C LEU A 281 -1.37 7.84 6.73
N GLN A 282 -2.67 8.11 6.64
CA GLN A 282 -3.18 9.47 6.74
C GLN A 282 -2.93 9.99 8.16
N GLY A 283 -2.16 11.07 8.25
CA GLY A 283 -1.98 11.83 9.48
C GLY A 283 -3.27 12.55 9.85
N ALA A 284 -3.57 12.61 11.14
CA ALA A 284 -4.48 13.63 11.66
C ALA A 284 -3.65 14.88 11.91
N ASP A 285 -4.05 16.00 11.33
CA ASP A 285 -3.60 17.31 11.81
C ASP A 285 -4.34 17.55 13.12
N ASP A 286 -3.67 17.33 14.24
CA ASP A 286 -4.22 17.62 15.56
C ASP A 286 -4.08 19.12 15.91
N GLY A 287 -3.61 19.96 14.97
CA GLY A 287 -3.36 21.38 15.18
C GLY A 287 -2.29 21.65 16.24
N SER A 288 -1.56 20.63 16.71
CA SER A 288 -0.63 20.74 17.83
C SER A 288 0.84 20.66 17.42
N ALA A 289 1.14 20.45 16.14
CA ALA A 289 2.51 20.43 15.63
C ALA A 289 2.88 21.76 14.95
N VAL A 290 3.08 22.81 15.75
CA VAL A 290 3.94 23.94 15.36
C VAL A 290 5.38 23.49 15.64
N TRP A 291 6.16 23.26 14.58
CA TRP A 291 7.61 23.13 14.65
C TRP A 291 8.26 24.49 14.45
#